data_AF-R7RW14-F1
#
_entry.id   AF-R7RW14-F1
#
_cell.length_a   1.000
_cell.length_b   1.000
_cell.length_c   1.000
_cell.angle_alpha   90.00
_cell.angle_beta   90.00
_cell.angle_gamma   90.00
#
_symmetry.space_group_name_H-M   'P 1'
#
loop_
_entity.id
_entity.type
_entity.pdbx_description
1 polymer ?
#
loop_
_entity_poly.entity_id
_entity_poly.type
_entity_poly.pdbx_seq_one_letter_code
_entity_poly.pdbx_strand_id
1 'polypeptide(L)' 'IRATAMVDSGATCLFMNRRYAERNRMLLHELPCPIYVRNIDGTPNQAGAMTHYVRVQLTAGDYKE' A
#
# COMPACT_ATOMS: atom_id res chain seq x y z
N ILE A 1 -1.25 -2.06 -15.68
CA ILE A 1 -0.27 -2.86 -14.89
C ILE A 1 -1.01 -4.02 -14.25
N ARG A 2 -0.47 -5.24 -14.29
CA ARG A 2 -0.99 -6.38 -13.51
C ARG A 2 -0.08 -6.59 -12.30
N ALA A 3 -0.67 -6.74 -11.12
CA ALA A 3 0.04 -6.97 -9.87
C ALA A 3 -0.41 -8.30 -9.27
N THR A 4 0.46 -8.93 -8.48
CA THR A 4 0.03 -9.93 -7.50
C THR A 4 -0.12 -9.22 -6.17
N ALA A 5 -1.29 -9.38 -5.54
CA ALA A 5 -1.61 -8.78 -4.25
C ALA A 5 -2.05 -9.88 -3.28
N MET A 6 -1.83 -9.65 -2.00
CA MET A 6 -2.34 -10.51 -0.92
C MET A 6 -3.70 -10.00 -0.47
N VAL A 7 -4.70 -10.89 -0.39
CA VAL A 7 -5.97 -10.58 0.27
C VAL A 7 -5.76 -10.81 1.76
N ASP A 8 -5.71 -9.72 2.53
CA ASP A 8 -5.37 -9.75 3.94
C ASP A 8 -6.47 -9.09 4.78
N SER A 9 -7.34 -9.90 5.39
CA SER A 9 -8.38 -9.41 6.30
C SER A 9 -7.83 -8.90 7.64
N GLY A 10 -6.55 -9.14 7.94
CA GLY A 10 -5.86 -8.61 9.12
C GLY A 10 -5.29 -7.21 8.91
N ALA A 11 -5.25 -6.71 7.67
CA ALA A 11 -4.78 -5.37 7.35
C ALA A 11 -5.92 -4.35 7.50
N THR A 12 -5.68 -3.28 8.25
CA THR A 12 -6.66 -2.20 8.43
C THR A 12 -6.87 -1.36 7.17
N CYS A 13 -5.87 -1.29 6.29
CA CYS A 13 -5.94 -0.51 5.06
C CYS A 13 -5.18 -1.19 3.92
N LEU A 14 -5.45 -0.74 2.69
CA LEU A 14 -4.68 -1.12 1.52
C LEU A 14 -3.30 -0.45 1.57
N PHE A 15 -2.25 -1.23 1.33
CA PHE A 15 -0.89 -0.73 1.20
C PHE A 15 -0.15 -1.39 0.05
N MET A 16 0.83 -0.68 -0.50
CA MET A 16 1.63 -1.11 -1.64
C MET A 16 3.11 -1.01 -1.32
N ASN A 17 3.90 -1.96 -1.81
CA ASN A 17 5.34 -1.89 -1.70
C ASN A 17 5.90 -0.66 -2.45
N ARG A 18 6.67 0.18 -1.77
CA ARG A 18 7.26 1.40 -2.35
C ARG A 18 8.08 1.13 -3.62
N ARG A 19 8.94 0.10 -3.60
CA ARG A 19 9.78 -0.25 -4.77
C ARG A 19 8.94 -0.68 -5.97
N TYR A 20 7.77 -1.28 -5.74
CA TYR A 20 6.84 -1.63 -6.80
C TYR A 20 6.27 -0.38 -7.48
N ALA A 21 5.83 0.61 -6.69
CA ALA A 21 5.32 1.87 -7.22
C ALA A 21 6.39 2.64 -8.02
N GLU A 22 7.61 2.72 -7.49
CA GLU A 22 8.76 3.38 -8.14
C GLU A 22 9.13 2.70 -9.46
N ARG A 23 9.27 1.35 -9.47
CA ARG A 23 9.60 0.58 -10.69
C ARG A 23 8.56 0.76 -11.80
N ASN A 24 7.30 0.89 -11.40
CA ASN A 24 6.19 1.11 -12.34
C ASN A 24 5.95 2.58 -12.67
N ARG A 25 6.82 3.50 -12.21
CA ARG A 25 6.72 4.95 -12.43
C ARG A 25 5.36 5.53 -12.04
N MET A 26 4.78 5.00 -10.96
CA MET A 26 3.54 5.54 -10.40
C MET A 26 3.82 6.91 -9.77
N LEU A 27 2.85 7.81 -9.89
CA LEU A 27 2.93 9.12 -9.24
C LEU A 27 2.71 8.95 -7.73
N LEU A 28 3.76 9.21 -6.95
CA LEU A 28 3.71 9.21 -5.49
C LEU A 28 3.27 10.59 -5.00
N HIS A 29 2.22 10.64 -4.21
CA HIS A 29 1.76 11.85 -3.54
C HIS A 29 2.13 11.79 -2.06
N GLU A 30 2.74 12.84 -1.53
CA GLU A 30 3.02 12.92 -0.09
C GLU A 30 1.73 12.92 0.72
N LEU A 31 1.74 12.19 1.83
CA LEU A 31 0.70 12.26 2.84
C LEU A 31 0.94 13.48 3.74
N PRO A 32 -0.11 14.23 4.14
CA PRO A 32 0.03 15.34 5.07
C PRO A 32 0.60 14.93 6.44
N CYS A 33 0.38 13.68 6.84
CA CYS A 33 0.93 13.10 8.06
C CYS A 33 1.32 11.63 7.80
N PRO A 34 2.51 11.18 8.22
CA PRO A 34 2.89 9.77 8.12
C PRO A 34 1.94 8.83 8.87
N ILE A 35 1.65 7.68 8.28
CA ILE A 35 0.86 6.61 8.91
C ILE A 35 1.82 5.57 9.48
N TYR A 36 1.83 5.42 10.80
CA TYR A 36 2.65 4.42 11.49
C TYR A 36 1.97 3.06 11.47
N VAL A 37 2.60 2.10 10.78
CA VAL A 37 2.08 0.73 10.64
C VAL A 37 2.74 -0.17 11.68
N ARG A 38 1.95 -1.07 12.28
CA ARG A 38 2.42 -2.12 13.20
C ARG A 38 2.22 -3.50 12.59
N ASN A 39 3.11 -4.42 12.92
CA ASN A 39 2.96 -5.83 12.56
C ASN A 39 1.97 -6.52 13.51
N ILE A 40 1.63 -7.77 13.23
CA ILE A 40 0.68 -8.56 14.03
C ILE A 40 1.11 -8.73 15.49
N ASP A 41 2.42 -8.72 15.77
CA ASP A 41 2.99 -8.79 17.11
C ASP A 41 3.07 -7.42 17.83
N GLY A 42 2.53 -6.36 17.21
CA GLY A 42 2.50 -5.00 17.73
C GLY A 42 3.79 -4.19 17.50
N THR A 43 4.86 -4.81 17.00
CA THR A 43 6.11 -4.12 16.68
C THR A 43 5.94 -3.16 15.49
N PRO A 44 6.73 -2.07 15.39
CA PRO A 44 6.71 -1.21 14.23
C PRO A 44 7.05 -1.98 12.94
N ASN A 45 6.41 -1.62 11.83
CA ASN A 45 6.75 -2.20 10.55
C ASN A 45 8.21 -1.89 10.17
N GLN A 46 8.96 -2.89 9.71
CA GLN A 46 10.39 -2.74 9.37
C GLN A 46 10.63 -1.77 8.20
N ALA A 47 9.65 -1.59 7.32
CA ALA A 47 9.74 -0.62 6.23
C ALA A 47 9.50 0.83 6.71
N GLY A 48 9.17 1.03 7.99
CA GLY A 48 8.88 2.33 8.58
C GLY A 48 7.43 2.77 8.36
N ALA A 49 7.20 4.07 8.50
CA ALA A 49 5.89 4.67 8.28
C ALA A 49 5.55 4.79 6.80
N MET A 50 4.27 4.71 6.46
CA MET A 50 3.79 5.09 5.13
C MET A 50 3.74 6.61 5.04
N THR A 51 4.46 7.17 4.07
CA THR A 51 4.58 8.63 3.88
C THR A 51 3.98 9.11 2.56
N HIS A 52 3.64 8.19 1.66
CA HIS A 52 3.11 8.50 0.34
C HIS A 52 1.92 7.61 0.01
N TYR A 53 1.04 8.11 -0.86
CA TYR A 53 -0.04 7.34 -1.47
C TYR A 53 0.01 7.43 -2.99
N VAL A 54 -0.66 6.48 -3.65
CA VAL A 54 -0.91 6.49 -5.09
C VAL A 54 -2.42 6.48 -5.32
N ARG A 55 -2.88 7.12 -6.40
CA ARG A 55 -4.27 6.97 -6.86
C ARG A 55 -4.30 5.95 -7.98
N VAL A 56 -5.03 4.87 -7.77
CA VAL A 56 -5.17 3.77 -8.73
C VAL A 56 -6.61 3.31 -8.74
N GLN A 57 -7.06 2.77 -9.87
CA GLN A 57 -8.27 1.97 -9.92
C GLN A 57 -7.87 0.51 -9.68
N LEU A 58 -8.46 -0.12 -8.66
CA LEU A 58 -8.28 -1.54 -8.40
C LEU A 58 -9.32 -2.32 -9.18
N THR A 59 -8.93 -3.46 -9.76
CA THR A 59 -9.87 -4.37 -10.41
C THR A 59 -9.50 -5.80 -10.07
N ALA A 60 -10.45 -6.56 -9.53
CA ALA A 60 -10.28 -7.96 -9.14
C ALA A 60 -11.46 -8.78 -9.70
N GLY A 61 -11.22 -9.48 -10.81
CA GLY A 61 -12.31 -10.06 -11.60
C GLY A 61 -13.23 -8.95 -12.11
N ASP A 62 -14.52 -9.05 -11.79
CA ASP A 62 -15.53 -8.03 -12.15
C ASP A 62 -15.66 -6.90 -11.11
N TYR A 63 -15.02 -7.02 -9.94
CA TYR A 63 -15.01 -5.99 -8.91
C TYR A 63 -14.10 -4.83 -9.29
N LYS A 64 -14.54 -3.59 -9.00
CA LYS A 64 -13.80 -2.34 -9.24
C LYS A 64 -13.91 -1.43 -8.02
N GLU A 65 -12.78 -0.86 -7.61
CA GLU A 65 -12.64 0.14 -6.53
C GLU A 65 -11.83 1.33 -7.03
#